data_AF-A0A958JTZ1-F1
#
_entry.id   AF-A0A958JTZ1-F1
#
_cell.length_a   1.000
_cell.length_b   1.000
_cell.length_c   1.000
_cell.angle_alpha   90.00
_cell.angle_beta   90.00
_cell.angle_gamma   90.00
#
_symmetry.space_group_name_H-M   'P 1'
#
loop_
_entity.id
_entity.type
_entity.pdbx_description
1 polymer ?
#
loop_
_entity_poly.entity_id
_entity_poly.type
_entity_poly.pdbx_seq_one_letter_code
_entity_poly.pdbx_strand_id
1 'polypeptide(L)'
;IPNTDGIGLEKVGIAPERGFIMVDEFMQTNIPNHFAIGDIVPGPQLAHKASHEGIIAAEAACGKAHHGMDYSNIPSCTYCQPQVASIGLTEQACKERGIEYRIGKVPFSAIGKAIAIGEPEGMIKVIIDKEIGEVLGVHILHSEATELIAEAAIIRSHEGIAASVKETIHPHPTLSESVMEAMAAAIGEPINF
;
A
#
# COMPACT_ATOMS: atom_id res chain seq x y z
N ILE A 1 2.56 16.85 -13.03
CA ILE A 1 1.64 17.23 -14.12
C ILE A 1 1.89 16.27 -15.27
N PRO A 2 0.87 15.63 -15.84
CA PRO A 2 1.03 14.68 -16.93
C PRO A 2 1.57 15.37 -18.19
N ASN A 3 2.51 14.74 -18.89
CA ASN A 3 3.05 15.23 -20.16
C ASN A 3 2.32 14.56 -21.33
N THR A 4 1.25 15.19 -21.81
CA THR A 4 0.35 14.65 -22.85
C THR A 4 0.23 15.55 -24.08
N ASP A 5 0.96 16.66 -24.11
CA ASP A 5 0.93 17.64 -25.18
C ASP A 5 1.82 17.23 -26.37
N GLY A 6 1.36 17.49 -27.59
CA GLY A 6 2.18 17.37 -28.80
C GLY A 6 2.53 15.93 -29.22
N ILE A 7 1.92 14.91 -28.61
CA ILE A 7 2.18 13.49 -28.92
C ILE A 7 1.15 12.87 -29.89
N GLY A 8 0.18 13.65 -30.39
CA GLY A 8 -0.76 13.22 -31.43
C GLY A 8 -1.99 12.46 -30.93
N LEU A 9 -2.35 12.60 -29.64
CA LEU A 9 -3.54 11.94 -29.05
C LEU A 9 -4.83 12.30 -29.81
N GLU A 10 -4.93 13.54 -30.28
CA GLU A 10 -6.06 14.04 -31.04
C GLU A 10 -6.26 13.32 -32.38
N LYS A 11 -5.17 12.81 -32.98
CA LYS A 11 -5.21 12.09 -34.26
C LYS A 11 -5.78 10.69 -34.13
N VAL A 12 -5.69 10.11 -32.92
CA VAL A 12 -6.20 8.77 -32.61
C VAL A 12 -7.52 8.81 -31.83
N GLY A 13 -8.00 9.99 -31.44
CA GLY A 13 -9.26 10.16 -30.72
C GLY A 13 -9.17 9.92 -29.22
N ILE A 14 -7.99 10.11 -28.63
CA ILE A 14 -7.79 10.09 -27.17
C ILE A 14 -7.84 11.53 -26.66
N ALA A 15 -8.77 11.82 -25.75
CA ALA A 15 -8.91 13.14 -25.14
C ALA A 15 -8.57 13.06 -23.65
N PRO A 16 -7.47 13.69 -23.18
CA PRO A 16 -7.13 13.69 -21.76
C PRO A 16 -8.13 14.46 -20.90
N GLU A 17 -8.39 13.96 -19.69
CA GLU A 17 -9.19 14.65 -18.68
C GLU A 17 -8.28 15.32 -17.66
N ARG A 18 -8.34 16.66 -17.57
CA ARG A 18 -7.43 17.45 -16.72
C ARG A 18 -5.94 17.12 -16.99
N GLY A 19 -5.62 16.77 -18.24
CA GLY A 19 -4.29 16.38 -18.72
C GLY A 19 -3.97 14.88 -18.61
N PHE A 20 -4.77 14.07 -17.91
CA PHE A 20 -4.53 12.63 -17.75
C PHE A 20 -5.22 11.81 -18.84
N ILE A 21 -4.53 10.80 -19.35
CA ILE A 21 -5.13 9.80 -20.24
C ILE A 21 -5.97 8.84 -19.39
N MET A 22 -7.25 8.74 -19.72
CA MET A 22 -8.16 7.81 -19.04
C MET A 22 -7.94 6.39 -19.56
N VAL A 23 -7.88 5.44 -18.62
CA VAL A 23 -7.67 4.02 -18.89
C VAL A 23 -8.61 3.16 -18.06
N ASP A 24 -8.88 1.95 -18.55
CA ASP A 24 -9.55 0.89 -17.77
C ASP A 24 -8.58 0.21 -16.80
N GLU A 25 -9.04 -0.84 -16.10
CA GLU A 25 -8.23 -1.60 -15.14
C GLU A 25 -7.04 -2.34 -15.76
N PHE A 26 -7.04 -2.53 -17.09
CA PHE A 26 -5.99 -3.18 -17.88
C PHE A 26 -5.08 -2.17 -18.58
N MET A 27 -5.16 -0.89 -18.18
CA MET A 27 -4.38 0.23 -18.72
C MET A 27 -4.71 0.57 -20.18
N GLN A 28 -5.82 0.06 -20.71
CA GLN A 28 -6.25 0.36 -22.08
C GLN A 28 -7.07 1.65 -22.11
N THR A 29 -6.79 2.48 -23.09
CA THR A 29 -7.53 3.73 -23.34
C THR A 29 -8.91 3.45 -23.97
N ASN A 30 -9.66 4.50 -24.29
CA ASN A 30 -10.89 4.38 -25.08
C ASN A 30 -10.66 3.87 -26.52
N ILE A 31 -9.41 3.82 -26.99
CA ILE A 31 -9.04 3.30 -28.30
C ILE A 31 -8.43 1.90 -28.13
N PRO A 32 -8.96 0.87 -28.83
CA PRO A 32 -8.40 -0.48 -28.78
C PRO A 32 -6.91 -0.51 -29.11
N ASN A 33 -6.17 -1.37 -28.41
CA ASN A 33 -4.72 -1.56 -28.55
C ASN A 33 -3.87 -0.31 -28.24
N HIS A 34 -4.44 0.74 -27.65
CA HIS A 34 -3.70 1.88 -27.13
C HIS A 34 -3.73 1.84 -25.61
N PHE A 35 -2.55 1.86 -25.00
CA PHE A 35 -2.36 1.76 -23.56
C PHE A 35 -1.63 2.99 -23.03
N ALA A 36 -1.87 3.35 -21.77
CA ALA A 36 -1.17 4.41 -21.08
C ALA A 36 -0.91 3.99 -19.62
N ILE A 37 0.26 4.35 -19.09
CA ILE A 37 0.72 3.95 -17.75
C ILE A 37 1.48 5.10 -17.08
N GLY A 38 1.73 4.97 -15.79
CA GLY A 38 2.57 5.87 -15.01
C GLY A 38 1.91 7.21 -14.74
N ASP A 39 2.71 8.28 -14.77
CA ASP A 39 2.29 9.61 -14.32
C ASP A 39 1.33 10.32 -15.29
N ILE A 40 1.12 9.76 -16.49
CA ILE A 40 0.17 10.30 -17.48
C ILE A 40 -1.26 9.77 -17.30
N VAL A 41 -1.49 8.78 -16.42
CA VAL A 41 -2.82 8.27 -16.07
C VAL A 41 -3.18 8.64 -14.62
N PRO A 42 -4.47 8.62 -14.22
CA PRO A 42 -4.87 8.91 -12.84
C PRO A 42 -4.20 8.00 -11.79
N GLY A 43 -4.09 8.49 -10.56
CA GLY A 43 -3.56 7.72 -9.42
C GLY A 43 -2.26 8.29 -8.84
N PRO A 44 -1.63 7.56 -7.89
CA PRO A 44 -0.37 7.97 -7.27
C PRO A 44 0.77 8.05 -8.31
N GLN A 45 1.53 9.14 -8.27
CA GLN A 45 2.70 9.35 -9.14
C GLN A 45 3.94 8.72 -8.48
N LEU A 46 4.03 7.39 -8.58
CA LEU A 46 5.04 6.56 -7.92
C LEU A 46 5.67 5.60 -8.94
N ALA A 47 6.98 5.38 -8.83
CA ALA A 47 7.72 4.55 -9.79
C ALA A 47 7.24 3.08 -9.80
N HIS A 48 7.02 2.48 -8.64
CA HIS A 48 6.52 1.10 -8.54
C HIS A 48 5.08 0.94 -9.04
N LYS A 49 4.24 1.98 -8.91
CA LYS A 49 2.91 2.04 -9.54
C LYS A 49 3.06 2.00 -11.06
N ALA A 50 3.88 2.88 -11.65
CA ALA A 50 4.10 2.94 -13.09
C ALA A 50 4.65 1.61 -13.65
N SER A 51 5.60 0.99 -12.94
CA SER A 51 6.16 -0.31 -13.33
C SER A 51 5.12 -1.42 -13.32
N HIS A 52 4.26 -1.47 -12.29
CA HIS A 52 3.23 -2.50 -12.19
C HIS A 52 2.14 -2.33 -13.26
N GLU A 53 1.72 -1.10 -13.52
CA GLU A 53 0.83 -0.78 -14.65
C GLU A 53 1.43 -1.20 -15.99
N GLY A 54 2.74 -1.01 -16.18
CA GLY A 54 3.44 -1.46 -17.39
C GLY A 54 3.39 -2.97 -17.60
N ILE A 55 3.49 -3.75 -16.51
CA ILE A 55 3.34 -5.21 -16.56
C ILE A 55 1.91 -5.56 -16.98
N ILE A 56 0.90 -4.97 -16.33
CA ILE A 56 -0.52 -5.21 -16.64
C ILE A 56 -0.84 -4.84 -18.09
N ALA A 57 -0.39 -3.68 -18.56
CA ALA A 57 -0.59 -3.23 -19.94
C ALA A 57 0.04 -4.20 -20.95
N ALA A 58 1.28 -4.65 -20.68
CA ALA A 58 1.97 -5.60 -21.54
C ALA A 58 1.28 -6.96 -21.58
N GLU A 59 0.83 -7.46 -20.43
CA GLU A 59 0.06 -8.70 -20.33
C GLU A 59 -1.30 -8.58 -21.07
N ALA A 60 -2.00 -7.46 -20.89
CA ALA A 60 -3.27 -7.18 -21.56
C ALA A 60 -3.11 -7.12 -23.08
N ALA A 61 -2.09 -6.42 -23.57
CA ALA A 61 -1.75 -6.37 -24.99
C ALA A 61 -1.43 -7.76 -25.58
N CYS A 62 -0.97 -8.70 -24.74
CA CYS A 62 -0.70 -10.09 -25.13
C CYS A 62 -1.88 -11.05 -24.91
N GLY A 63 -3.03 -10.57 -24.41
CA GLY A 63 -4.15 -11.44 -24.03
C GLY A 63 -3.84 -12.36 -22.85
N LYS A 64 -2.91 -11.95 -21.97
CA LYS A 64 -2.40 -12.71 -20.81
C LYS A 64 -2.72 -12.06 -19.47
N ALA A 65 -3.40 -10.91 -19.44
CA ALA A 65 -3.74 -10.26 -18.19
C ALA A 65 -4.67 -11.15 -17.35
N HIS A 66 -4.30 -11.34 -16.09
CA HIS A 66 -5.06 -12.15 -15.14
C HIS A 66 -5.84 -11.31 -14.13
N HIS A 67 -5.32 -10.14 -13.75
CA HIS A 67 -5.93 -9.21 -12.81
C HIS A 67 -5.72 -7.77 -13.29
N GLY A 68 -6.71 -6.92 -13.02
CA GLY A 68 -6.60 -5.49 -13.23
C GLY A 68 -5.77 -4.80 -12.14
N MET A 69 -5.48 -3.52 -12.35
CA MET A 69 -4.71 -2.70 -11.41
C MET A 69 -5.49 -2.43 -10.11
N ASP A 70 -4.97 -2.91 -8.97
CA ASP A 70 -5.48 -2.55 -7.64
C ASP A 70 -4.71 -1.36 -7.06
N TYR A 71 -5.30 -0.17 -7.17
CA TYR A 71 -4.74 1.05 -6.60
C TYR A 71 -4.86 1.15 -5.08
N SER A 72 -5.69 0.30 -4.45
CA SER A 72 -5.86 0.31 -3.00
C SER A 72 -4.65 -0.28 -2.27
N ASN A 73 -3.81 -1.04 -2.96
CA ASN A 73 -2.67 -1.77 -2.39
C ASN A 73 -1.30 -1.31 -2.89
N ILE A 74 -1.15 0.00 -3.09
CA ILE A 74 0.13 0.61 -3.45
C ILE A 74 0.78 1.21 -2.19
N PRO A 75 1.96 0.73 -1.76
CA PRO A 75 2.68 1.35 -0.64
C PRO A 75 3.20 2.74 -1.04
N SER A 76 3.24 3.66 -0.08
CA SER A 76 3.83 5.00 -0.22
C SER A 76 4.93 5.18 0.83
N CYS A 77 6.09 5.65 0.39
CA CYS A 77 7.30 5.73 1.21
C CYS A 77 7.91 7.14 1.13
N THR A 78 8.31 7.69 2.29
CA THR A 78 9.09 8.91 2.41
C THR A 78 10.41 8.59 3.09
N TYR A 79 11.51 8.78 2.35
CA TYR A 79 12.87 8.44 2.78
C TYR A 79 13.54 9.58 3.57
N CYS A 80 12.82 10.14 4.54
CA CYS A 80 13.37 11.07 5.53
C CYS A 80 13.86 10.30 6.78
N GLN A 81 14.35 11.02 7.80
CA GLN A 81 14.76 10.41 9.08
C GLN A 81 13.92 10.98 10.25
N PRO A 82 13.16 10.14 10.98
CA PRO A 82 12.84 8.74 10.67
C PRO A 82 12.01 8.62 9.38
N GLN A 83 12.03 7.44 8.74
CA GLN A 83 11.27 7.19 7.52
C GLN A 83 9.78 7.08 7.83
N VAL A 84 8.96 7.29 6.80
CA VAL A 84 7.51 7.09 6.86
C VAL A 84 7.10 6.15 5.74
N ALA A 85 6.33 5.11 6.08
CA ALA A 85 5.74 4.22 5.10
C ALA A 85 4.28 3.93 5.43
N SER A 86 3.43 3.86 4.40
CA SER A 86 2.01 3.57 4.59
C SER A 86 1.44 2.79 3.42
N ILE A 87 0.42 1.97 3.69
CA ILE A 87 -0.37 1.28 2.68
C ILE A 87 -1.83 1.16 3.14
N GLY A 88 -2.76 1.16 2.18
CA GLY A 88 -4.19 1.02 2.45
C GLY A 88 -4.84 2.28 3.02
N LEU A 89 -5.89 2.08 3.82
CA LEU A 89 -6.74 3.17 4.31
C LEU A 89 -6.14 3.89 5.51
N THR A 90 -6.46 5.18 5.63
CA THR A 90 -6.29 5.96 6.85
C THR A 90 -7.55 5.86 7.72
N GLU A 91 -7.44 6.18 9.01
CA GLU A 91 -8.59 6.27 9.91
C GLU A 91 -9.65 7.26 9.40
N GLN A 92 -9.20 8.38 8.83
CA GLN A 92 -10.08 9.37 8.23
C GLN A 92 -10.84 8.78 7.03
N ALA A 93 -10.14 8.06 6.13
CA ALA A 93 -10.78 7.41 4.99
C ALA A 93 -11.79 6.34 5.43
N CYS A 94 -11.51 5.58 6.49
CA CYS A 94 -12.47 4.64 7.07
C CYS A 94 -13.74 5.36 7.56
N LYS A 95 -13.57 6.47 8.31
CA LYS A 95 -14.70 7.29 8.80
C LYS A 95 -15.53 7.87 7.66
N GLU A 96 -14.88 8.42 6.63
CA GLU A 96 -15.55 9.00 5.46
C GLU A 96 -16.33 7.95 4.66
N ARG A 97 -15.86 6.71 4.66
CA ARG A 97 -16.52 5.57 3.99
C ARG A 97 -17.54 4.83 4.87
N GLY A 98 -17.69 5.20 6.14
CA GLY A 98 -18.57 4.50 7.08
C GLY A 98 -18.13 3.08 7.42
N ILE A 99 -16.84 2.76 7.27
CA ILE A 99 -16.28 1.45 7.62
C ILE A 99 -16.06 1.43 9.13
N GLU A 100 -16.60 0.43 9.82
CA GLU A 100 -16.26 0.21 11.23
C GLU A 100 -14.90 -0.47 11.35
N TYR A 101 -14.01 0.08 12.17
CA TYR A 101 -12.64 -0.41 12.26
C TYR A 101 -12.11 -0.42 13.70
N ARG A 102 -11.05 -1.21 13.93
CA ARG A 102 -10.23 -1.18 15.13
C ARG A 102 -8.81 -0.76 14.79
N ILE A 103 -8.08 -0.31 15.81
CA ILE A 103 -6.71 0.19 15.65
C ILE A 103 -5.79 -0.58 16.61
N GLY A 104 -4.66 -1.03 16.10
CA GLY A 104 -3.51 -1.44 16.91
C GLY A 104 -2.38 -0.44 16.75
N LYS A 105 -1.74 -0.05 17.86
CA LYS A 105 -0.59 0.85 17.87
C LYS A 105 0.47 0.29 18.80
N VAL A 106 1.71 0.21 18.32
CA VAL A 106 2.85 -0.23 19.12
C VAL A 106 4.02 0.73 18.87
N PRO A 107 4.63 1.30 19.92
CA PRO A 107 5.83 2.10 19.77
C PRO A 107 7.04 1.19 19.55
N PHE A 108 8.01 1.63 18.73
CA PHE A 108 9.24 0.86 18.54
C PHE A 108 10.10 0.76 19.80
N SER A 109 9.87 1.61 20.80
CA SER A 109 10.45 1.48 22.14
C SER A 109 10.01 0.21 22.89
N ALA A 110 8.96 -0.49 22.43
CA ALA A 110 8.55 -1.80 22.96
C ALA A 110 9.20 -2.98 22.19
N ILE A 111 9.93 -2.70 21.10
CA ILE A 111 10.51 -3.71 20.22
C ILE A 111 11.99 -3.87 20.54
N GLY A 112 12.36 -5.06 21.03
CA GLY A 112 13.72 -5.35 21.49
C GLY A 112 14.79 -5.06 20.44
N LYS A 113 14.51 -5.35 19.16
CA LYS A 113 15.45 -5.05 18.06
C LYS A 113 15.69 -3.56 17.88
N ALA A 114 14.66 -2.72 17.97
CA ALA A 114 14.78 -1.26 17.81
C ALA A 114 15.65 -0.66 18.92
N ILE A 115 15.47 -1.12 20.16
CA ILE A 115 16.36 -0.75 21.28
C ILE A 115 17.80 -1.20 20.99
N ALA A 116 17.98 -2.46 20.55
CA ALA A 116 19.31 -3.03 20.33
C ALA A 116 20.12 -2.32 19.24
N ILE A 117 19.47 -1.73 18.24
CA ILE A 117 20.12 -0.95 17.17
C ILE A 117 20.21 0.55 17.49
N GLY A 118 19.68 1.00 18.64
CA GLY A 118 19.71 2.40 19.07
C GLY A 118 18.74 3.30 18.32
N GLU A 119 17.65 2.75 17.77
CA GLU A 119 16.63 3.47 17.00
C GLU A 119 15.22 3.19 17.56
N PRO A 120 14.93 3.47 18.84
CA PRO A 120 13.64 3.17 19.46
C PRO A 120 12.52 4.13 19.04
N GLU A 121 12.82 5.22 18.32
CA GLU A 121 11.87 6.25 17.97
C GLU A 121 10.87 5.79 16.91
N GLY A 122 9.60 6.11 17.14
CA GLY A 122 8.53 5.92 16.17
C GLY A 122 7.49 4.92 16.62
N MET A 123 6.62 4.53 15.69
CA MET A 123 5.51 3.62 15.95
C MET A 123 5.03 2.94 14.67
N ILE A 124 4.38 1.80 14.86
CA ILE A 124 3.53 1.18 13.85
C ILE A 124 2.07 1.32 14.27
N LYS A 125 1.21 1.59 13.29
CA LYS A 125 -0.24 1.62 13.43
C LYS A 125 -0.87 0.73 12.37
N VAL A 126 -1.72 -0.18 12.81
CA VAL A 126 -2.56 -1.01 11.93
C VAL A 126 -4.02 -0.63 12.11
N ILE A 127 -4.77 -0.70 11.02
CA ILE A 127 -6.21 -0.47 10.96
C ILE A 127 -6.83 -1.75 10.42
N ILE A 128 -7.76 -2.33 11.17
CA ILE A 128 -8.41 -3.58 10.82
C ILE A 128 -9.91 -3.39 10.75
N ASP A 129 -10.58 -4.14 9.88
CA ASP A 129 -12.03 -4.25 9.89
C ASP A 129 -12.50 -4.79 11.26
N LYS A 130 -13.61 -4.24 11.78
CA LYS A 130 -14.09 -4.58 13.12
C LYS A 130 -14.76 -5.95 13.20
N GLU A 131 -15.38 -6.43 12.12
CA GLU A 131 -16.16 -7.67 12.09
C GLU A 131 -15.27 -8.87 11.74
N ILE A 132 -14.57 -8.80 10.61
CA ILE A 132 -13.77 -9.93 10.09
C ILE A 132 -12.29 -9.83 10.46
N GLY A 133 -11.81 -8.65 10.86
CA GLY A 133 -10.42 -8.45 11.25
C GLY A 133 -9.43 -8.31 10.07
N GLU A 134 -9.91 -8.10 8.85
CA GLU A 134 -9.08 -7.86 7.66
C GLU A 134 -8.23 -6.60 7.85
N VAL A 135 -6.96 -6.64 7.41
CA VAL A 135 -6.06 -5.49 7.47
C VAL A 135 -6.40 -4.46 6.39
N LEU A 136 -7.00 -3.35 6.83
CA LEU A 136 -7.43 -2.25 5.96
C LEU A 136 -6.29 -1.28 5.64
N GLY A 137 -5.34 -1.10 6.56
CA GLY A 137 -4.20 -0.22 6.35
C GLY A 137 -3.13 -0.31 7.43
N VAL A 138 -1.89 -0.04 7.04
CA VAL A 138 -0.71 -0.06 7.92
C VAL A 138 0.10 1.21 7.70
N HIS A 139 0.54 1.83 8.80
CA HIS A 139 1.25 3.10 8.81
C HIS A 139 2.43 3.01 9.78
N ILE A 140 3.64 3.24 9.30
CA ILE A 140 4.89 3.02 10.03
C ILE A 140 5.72 4.30 10.02
N LEU A 141 6.20 4.69 11.20
CA LEU A 141 7.21 5.71 11.42
C LEU A 141 8.38 5.02 12.13
N HIS A 142 9.51 4.83 11.45
CA HIS A 142 10.71 4.18 11.98
C HIS A 142 11.89 4.39 11.01
N SER A 143 13.13 4.19 11.44
CA SER A 143 14.32 4.24 10.56
C SER A 143 14.28 3.25 9.39
N GLU A 144 13.54 2.14 9.54
CA GLU A 144 13.41 1.03 8.57
C GLU A 144 11.96 0.88 8.06
N ALA A 145 11.16 1.94 8.10
CA ALA A 145 9.74 1.88 7.75
C ALA A 145 9.51 1.39 6.30
N THR A 146 10.37 1.79 5.36
CA THR A 146 10.20 1.45 3.94
C THR A 146 10.48 -0.01 3.61
N GLU A 147 11.25 -0.71 4.44
CA GLU A 147 11.47 -2.14 4.32
C GLU A 147 10.34 -2.93 5.00
N LEU A 148 9.89 -2.48 6.18
CA LEU A 148 8.81 -3.15 6.92
C LEU A 148 7.47 -3.14 6.21
N ILE A 149 7.17 -2.08 5.43
CA ILE A 149 5.88 -1.96 4.75
C ILE A 149 5.64 -3.04 3.68
N ALA A 150 6.70 -3.70 3.19
CA ALA A 150 6.58 -4.78 2.22
C ALA A 150 5.78 -5.97 2.77
N GLU A 151 5.93 -6.28 4.05
CA GLU A 151 5.15 -7.32 4.72
C GLU A 151 3.65 -6.96 4.73
N ALA A 152 3.32 -5.71 5.06
CA ALA A 152 1.95 -5.22 5.02
C ALA A 152 1.33 -5.30 3.62
N ALA A 153 2.12 -5.05 2.57
CA ALA A 153 1.67 -5.21 1.19
C ALA A 153 1.28 -6.65 0.86
N ILE A 154 2.08 -7.62 1.29
CA ILE A 154 1.79 -9.06 1.09
C ILE A 154 0.56 -9.47 1.89
N ILE A 155 0.45 -9.05 3.16
CA ILE A 155 -0.72 -9.34 4.01
C ILE A 155 -2.00 -8.86 3.31
N ARG A 156 -2.00 -7.62 2.82
CA ARG A 156 -3.17 -7.04 2.14
C ARG A 156 -3.48 -7.68 0.79
N SER A 157 -2.46 -8.07 0.02
CA SER A 157 -2.65 -8.82 -1.24
C SER A 157 -3.36 -10.17 -1.04
N HIS A 158 -3.37 -10.70 0.18
CA HIS A 158 -3.99 -11.97 0.53
C HIS A 158 -5.20 -11.81 1.45
N GLU A 159 -5.77 -10.59 1.56
CA GLU A 159 -6.91 -10.31 2.45
C GLU A 159 -6.65 -10.76 3.90
N GLY A 160 -5.39 -10.61 4.33
CA GLY A 160 -4.92 -11.15 5.60
C GLY A 160 -5.67 -10.54 6.78
N ILE A 161 -6.08 -11.39 7.71
CA ILE A 161 -6.74 -10.98 8.96
C ILE A 161 -5.74 -10.89 10.11
N ALA A 162 -5.95 -9.94 11.02
CA ALA A 162 -5.05 -9.66 12.14
C ALA A 162 -4.77 -10.89 13.03
N ALA A 163 -5.78 -11.74 13.23
CA ALA A 163 -5.63 -12.99 13.99
C ALA A 163 -4.62 -13.94 13.35
N SER A 164 -4.66 -14.12 12.02
CA SER A 164 -3.71 -14.98 11.31
C SER A 164 -2.29 -14.41 11.29
N VAL A 165 -2.15 -13.08 11.18
CA VAL A 165 -0.85 -12.42 11.23
C VAL A 165 -0.23 -12.52 12.62
N LYS A 166 -1.02 -12.36 13.70
CA LYS A 166 -0.55 -12.57 15.08
C LYS A 166 -0.01 -13.99 15.28
N GLU A 167 -0.70 -15.01 14.79
CA GLU A 167 -0.29 -16.42 14.94
C GLU A 167 0.91 -16.79 14.04
N THR A 168 1.33 -15.91 13.14
CA THR A 168 2.52 -16.12 12.32
C THR A 168 3.78 -15.91 13.15
N ILE A 169 4.67 -16.91 13.14
CA ILE A 169 5.94 -16.85 13.88
C ILE A 169 6.86 -15.81 13.24
N HIS A 170 7.07 -14.69 13.92
CA HIS A 170 8.08 -13.70 13.55
C HIS A 170 9.42 -14.05 14.23
N PRO A 171 10.55 -13.94 13.54
CA PRO A 171 11.87 -14.18 14.13
C PRO A 171 12.16 -13.17 15.24
N HIS A 172 12.84 -13.60 16.31
CA HIS A 172 13.23 -12.74 17.43
C HIS A 172 14.75 -12.64 17.58
N PRO A 173 15.33 -11.45 17.86
CA PRO A 173 14.68 -10.14 17.84
C PRO A 173 14.70 -9.53 16.42
N THR A 174 13.55 -9.07 15.91
CA THR A 174 13.46 -8.29 14.67
C THR A 174 12.50 -7.10 14.79
N LEU A 175 12.61 -6.18 13.83
CA LEU A 175 11.66 -5.07 13.72
C LEU A 175 10.28 -5.54 13.24
N SER A 176 10.21 -6.66 12.51
CA SER A 176 8.95 -7.21 12.01
C SER A 176 8.03 -7.71 13.14
N GLU A 177 8.56 -8.02 14.32
CA GLU A 177 7.74 -8.27 15.52
C GLU A 177 6.77 -7.11 15.81
N SER A 178 7.09 -5.88 15.39
CA SER A 178 6.18 -4.74 15.50
C SER A 178 4.88 -4.92 14.70
N VAL A 179 4.92 -5.58 13.54
CA VAL A 179 3.74 -5.89 12.72
C VAL A 179 2.85 -6.85 13.47
N MET A 180 3.40 -7.96 13.94
CA MET A 180 2.69 -8.95 14.77
C MET A 180 2.05 -8.31 16.01
N GLU A 181 2.82 -7.56 16.80
CA GLU A 181 2.33 -6.93 18.04
C GLU A 181 1.26 -5.86 17.74
N ALA A 182 1.37 -5.12 16.64
CA ALA A 182 0.34 -4.16 16.25
C ALA A 182 -0.97 -4.87 15.86
N MET A 183 -0.90 -6.01 15.16
CA MET A 183 -2.09 -6.83 14.88
C MET A 183 -2.72 -7.37 16.16
N ALA A 184 -1.89 -7.87 17.08
CA ALA A 184 -2.33 -8.35 18.40
C ALA A 184 -3.00 -7.23 19.21
N ALA A 185 -2.41 -6.03 19.23
CA ALA A 185 -2.98 -4.85 19.87
C ALA A 185 -4.34 -4.46 19.27
N ALA A 186 -4.52 -4.61 17.95
CA ALA A 186 -5.78 -4.27 17.28
C ALA A 186 -6.94 -5.21 17.68
N ILE A 187 -6.63 -6.47 18.03
CA ILE A 187 -7.61 -7.45 18.50
C ILE A 187 -7.72 -7.54 20.03
N GLY A 188 -6.85 -6.81 20.77
CA GLY A 188 -6.90 -6.71 22.23
C GLY A 188 -6.05 -7.75 22.97
N GLU A 189 -5.04 -8.33 22.31
CA GLU A 189 -4.18 -9.39 22.84
C GLU A 189 -2.67 -9.09 22.71
N PRO A 190 -2.17 -7.86 22.93
CA PRO A 190 -0.73 -7.60 22.86
C PRO A 190 0.03 -8.34 23.98
N ILE A 191 1.27 -8.72 23.71
CA ILE A 191 2.11 -9.43 24.71
C ILE A 191 3.20 -8.51 25.26
N ASN A 192 3.80 -7.70 24.39
CA ASN A 192 4.95 -6.88 24.72
C ASN A 192 4.64 -5.39 24.88
N PHE A 193 3.35 -5.00 24.89
CA PHE A 193 2.88 -3.61 25.01
C PHE A 193 1.53 -3.49 25.72
#